data_AF-A0A4Y6RVS9-F1
#
_entry.id   AF-A0A4Y6RVS9-F1
#
_cell.length_a   1.000
_cell.length_b   1.000
_cell.length_c   1.000
_cell.angle_alpha   90.00
_cell.angle_beta   90.00
_cell.angle_gamma   90.00
#
_symmetry.space_group_name_H-M   'P 1'
#
loop_
_entity.id
_entity.type
_entity.pdbx_description
1 polymer ?
#
loop_
_entity_poly.entity_id
_entity_poly.type
_entity_poly.pdbx_seq_one_letter_code
_entity_poly.pdbx_strand_id
1 'polypeptide(L)'
;MVRPTLPAATNAKPLHFTMLAAALCVLTSAYVADRAVYWSGVIAPLFQNHRHSLVSLSIGPHPFEIPAGYFRSAQHRIAADGEVPRHQQVSLLMTWPDLKMPGDEDAPARFGEPLPLIQVNLENNPRRESLRTQLDPVYKRLARGGEKAAEAGLNMLTLSGQNAQNRDIIVYDPEADDGFIARCVRKRSTDKAVCHRSITPGGGLLIRYQFDQTLLPDWRRLDRAVQAKVGTFNAF
;
A
#
# COMPACT_ATOMS: atom_id res chain seq x y z
N MET A 1 64.52 -27.87 29.06
CA MET A 1 63.32 -28.44 28.40
C MET A 1 62.14 -28.30 29.34
N VAL A 2 61.26 -27.33 29.12
CA VAL A 2 60.04 -27.12 29.91
C VAL A 2 58.90 -27.83 29.18
N ARG A 3 58.24 -28.80 29.83
CA ARG A 3 57.06 -29.47 29.27
C ARG A 3 55.85 -28.54 29.45
N PRO A 4 55.11 -28.19 28.38
CA PRO A 4 53.89 -27.41 28.52
C PRO A 4 52.81 -28.28 29.20
N THR A 5 52.31 -27.82 30.34
CA THR A 5 51.13 -28.39 31.00
C THR A 5 49.87 -27.83 30.34
N LEU A 6 49.00 -28.72 29.86
CA LEU A 6 47.70 -28.35 29.30
C LEU A 6 46.82 -27.72 30.41
N PRO A 7 46.05 -26.65 30.12
CA PRO A 7 45.13 -26.07 31.09
C PRO A 7 44.05 -27.09 31.48
N ALA A 8 43.69 -27.09 32.77
CA ALA A 8 42.68 -27.99 33.32
C ALA A 8 41.32 -27.78 32.64
N ALA A 9 40.62 -28.89 32.35
CA ALA A 9 39.28 -28.86 31.77
C ALA A 9 38.34 -28.04 32.68
N THR A 10 37.73 -27.01 32.11
CA THR A 10 36.69 -26.21 32.77
C THR A 10 35.59 -27.15 33.29
N ASN A 11 35.39 -27.16 34.62
CA ASN A 11 34.37 -27.94 35.34
C ASN A 11 32.93 -27.44 35.06
N ALA A 12 32.58 -27.15 33.81
CA ALA A 12 31.21 -26.96 33.41
C ALA A 12 30.54 -28.34 33.41
N LYS A 13 29.72 -28.64 34.43
CA LYS A 13 29.02 -29.92 34.49
C LYS A 13 28.15 -30.03 33.22
N PRO A 14 28.27 -31.12 32.44
CA PRO A 14 27.61 -31.25 31.13
C PRO A 14 26.08 -31.09 31.22
N LEU A 15 25.49 -31.42 32.38
CA LEU A 15 24.08 -31.25 32.68
C LEU A 15 23.59 -29.79 32.67
N HIS A 16 24.41 -28.83 33.10
CA HIS A 16 24.00 -27.41 33.07
C HIS A 16 24.02 -26.87 31.64
N PHE A 17 24.98 -27.32 30.82
CA PHE A 17 25.06 -26.94 29.42
C PHE A 17 23.89 -27.52 28.61
N THR A 18 23.51 -28.78 28.85
CA THR A 18 22.35 -29.39 28.17
C THR A 18 21.03 -28.75 28.60
N MET A 19 20.87 -28.39 29.88
CA MET A 19 19.67 -27.65 30.34
C MET A 19 19.56 -26.26 29.71
N LEU A 20 20.67 -25.51 29.63
CA LEU A 20 20.69 -24.20 28.98
C LEU A 20 20.38 -24.31 27.48
N ALA A 21 20.96 -25.30 26.79
CA ALA A 21 20.69 -25.53 25.37
C ALA A 21 19.22 -25.92 25.13
N ALA A 22 18.65 -26.80 25.97
CA ALA A 22 17.24 -27.17 25.90
C ALA A 22 16.31 -25.97 26.15
N ALA A 23 16.60 -25.16 27.17
CA ALA A 23 15.84 -23.93 27.45
C ALA A 23 15.90 -22.95 26.27
N LEU A 24 17.06 -22.78 25.65
CA LEU A 24 17.22 -21.93 24.48
C LEU A 24 16.39 -22.45 23.30
N CYS A 25 16.40 -23.76 23.03
CA CYS A 25 15.58 -24.37 21.97
C CYS A 25 14.07 -24.22 22.21
N VAL A 26 13.62 -24.31 23.46
CA VAL A 26 12.21 -24.08 23.82
C VAL A 26 11.84 -22.61 23.61
N LEU A 27 12.71 -21.67 24.02
CA LEU A 27 12.46 -20.24 23.82
C LEU A 27 12.48 -19.85 22.35
N THR A 28 13.41 -20.39 21.55
CA THR A 28 13.46 -20.09 20.11
C THR A 28 12.28 -20.70 19.37
N SER A 29 11.86 -21.93 19.69
CA SER A 29 10.67 -22.53 19.08
C SER A 29 9.39 -21.77 19.45
N ALA A 30 9.25 -21.34 20.70
CA ALA A 30 8.13 -20.49 21.13
C ALA A 30 8.12 -19.14 20.39
N TYR A 31 9.28 -18.49 20.25
CA TYR A 31 9.40 -17.21 19.54
C TYR A 31 9.12 -17.35 18.03
N VAL A 32 9.60 -18.42 17.40
CA VAL A 32 9.33 -18.71 15.99
C VAL A 32 7.85 -19.06 15.78
N ALA A 33 7.22 -19.80 16.70
CA ALA A 33 5.80 -20.11 16.63
C ALA A 33 4.95 -18.83 16.74
N ASP A 34 5.25 -17.96 17.70
CA ASP A 34 4.57 -16.66 17.87
C ASP A 34 4.70 -15.79 16.61
N ARG A 35 5.93 -15.67 16.07
CA ARG A 35 6.16 -14.95 14.82
C ARG A 35 5.49 -15.60 13.62
N ALA A 36 5.50 -16.93 13.52
CA ALA A 36 4.85 -17.64 12.42
C ALA A 36 3.33 -17.47 12.48
N VAL A 37 2.72 -17.49 13.66
CA VAL A 37 1.29 -17.24 13.86
C VAL A 37 0.94 -15.79 13.50
N TYR A 38 1.76 -14.83 13.94
CA TYR A 38 1.62 -13.42 13.59
C TYR A 38 1.70 -13.17 12.06
N TRP A 39 2.59 -13.86 11.35
CA TRP A 39 2.77 -13.72 9.90
C TRP A 39 1.79 -14.54 9.05
N SER A 40 1.34 -15.70 9.54
CA SER A 40 0.50 -16.63 8.77
C SER A 40 -0.99 -16.25 8.74
N GLY A 41 -1.43 -15.33 9.60
CA GLY A 41 -2.82 -14.86 9.59
C GLY A 41 -3.84 -15.95 9.99
N VAL A 42 -3.41 -17.05 10.62
CA VAL A 42 -4.28 -18.18 11.01
C VAL A 42 -5.34 -17.79 12.05
N ILE A 43 -5.15 -16.68 12.79
CA ILE A 43 -6.17 -16.13 13.71
C ILE A 43 -7.17 -15.18 12.99
N ALA A 44 -7.01 -14.92 11.69
CA ALA A 44 -7.92 -14.06 10.93
C ALA A 44 -9.42 -14.44 10.96
N PRO A 45 -9.83 -15.73 11.07
CA PRO A 45 -11.26 -16.05 11.12
C PRO A 45 -11.93 -15.69 12.46
N LEU A 46 -11.19 -15.55 13.57
CA LEU A 46 -11.77 -15.17 14.87
C LEU A 46 -12.01 -13.65 15.02
N PHE A 47 -11.41 -12.83 14.14
CA PHE A 47 -11.51 -11.36 14.18
C PHE A 47 -12.42 -10.77 13.09
N GLN A 48 -13.20 -11.58 12.36
CA GLN A 48 -14.11 -11.06 11.32
C GLN A 48 -15.12 -10.04 11.86
N ASN A 49 -15.51 -10.14 13.14
CA ASN A 49 -16.46 -9.24 13.80
C ASN A 49 -15.92 -7.82 14.08
N HIS A 50 -14.66 -7.51 13.77
CA HIS A 50 -14.09 -6.18 13.99
C HIS A 50 -13.84 -5.40 12.69
N ARG A 51 -14.30 -5.88 11.53
CA ARG A 51 -14.10 -5.14 10.26
C ARG A 51 -14.80 -3.78 10.23
N HIS A 52 -15.94 -3.66 10.90
CA HIS A 52 -16.69 -2.41 11.01
C HIS A 52 -16.27 -1.56 12.22
N SER A 53 -15.32 -2.01 13.06
CA SER A 53 -14.87 -1.19 14.18
C SER A 53 -14.09 0.01 13.64
N LEU A 54 -14.45 1.20 14.11
CA LEU A 54 -13.78 2.44 13.73
C LEU A 54 -12.41 2.50 14.39
N VAL A 55 -11.40 2.87 13.60
CA VAL A 55 -10.05 3.13 14.06
C VAL A 55 -9.79 4.63 13.90
N SER A 56 -9.62 5.32 15.01
CA SER A 56 -9.26 6.74 15.03
C SER A 56 -7.74 6.89 14.88
N LEU A 57 -7.31 7.64 13.87
CA LEU A 57 -5.89 7.92 13.62
C LEU A 57 -5.69 9.37 13.18
N SER A 58 -4.46 9.86 13.26
CA SER A 58 -4.13 11.20 12.74
C SER A 58 -2.98 11.12 11.75
N ILE A 59 -3.19 11.72 10.57
CA ILE A 59 -2.21 11.83 9.50
C ILE A 59 -1.78 13.30 9.43
N GLY A 60 -0.70 13.62 10.14
CA GLY A 60 -0.32 15.02 10.33
C GLY A 60 -1.35 15.77 11.19
N PRO A 61 -1.88 16.91 10.72
CA PRO A 61 -2.93 17.65 11.43
C PRO A 61 -4.34 17.11 11.16
N HIS A 62 -4.50 16.11 10.28
CA HIS A 62 -5.81 15.61 9.85
C HIS A 62 -6.24 14.39 10.68
N PRO A 63 -7.31 14.49 11.47
CA PRO A 63 -7.89 13.34 12.16
C PRO A 63 -8.79 12.54 11.21
N PHE A 64 -8.72 11.22 11.32
CA PHE A 64 -9.49 10.28 10.51
C PHE A 64 -10.13 9.20 11.39
N GLU A 65 -11.35 8.81 11.05
CA GLU A 65 -12.03 7.63 11.58
C GLU A 65 -12.34 6.67 10.44
N ILE A 66 -11.66 5.53 10.44
CA ILE A 66 -11.70 4.57 9.33
C ILE A 66 -12.08 3.19 9.87
N PRO A 67 -13.08 2.50 9.29
CA PRO A 67 -13.36 1.11 9.65
C PRO A 67 -12.16 0.20 9.39
N ALA A 68 -11.86 -0.70 10.33
CA ALA A 68 -10.69 -1.58 10.29
C ALA A 68 -10.61 -2.45 9.01
N GLY A 69 -11.75 -2.74 8.39
CA GLY A 69 -11.86 -3.51 7.14
C GLY A 69 -11.20 -2.84 5.93
N TYR A 70 -11.01 -1.52 5.94
CA TYR A 70 -10.32 -0.82 4.86
C TYR A 70 -8.79 -0.96 4.94
N PHE A 71 -8.20 -1.31 6.08
CA PHE A 71 -6.74 -1.33 6.23
C PHE A 71 -6.11 -2.54 5.53
N ARG A 72 -5.13 -2.27 4.67
CA ARG A 72 -4.42 -3.33 3.91
C ARG A 72 -3.54 -4.22 4.81
N SER A 73 -2.90 -3.67 5.86
CA SER A 73 -1.96 -4.40 6.73
C SER A 73 -2.57 -4.69 8.11
N ALA A 74 -2.35 -5.90 8.62
CA ALA A 74 -2.77 -6.32 9.96
C ALA A 74 -2.14 -5.46 11.08
N GLN A 75 -0.95 -4.91 10.86
CA GLN A 75 -0.26 -4.04 11.82
C GLN A 75 -1.07 -2.78 12.17
N HIS A 76 -1.82 -2.24 11.21
CA HIS A 76 -2.66 -1.06 11.44
C HIS A 76 -4.01 -1.42 12.07
N ARG A 77 -4.42 -2.69 12.05
CA ARG A 77 -5.65 -3.16 12.71
C ARG A 77 -5.48 -3.30 14.22
N ILE A 78 -4.24 -3.44 14.71
CA ILE A 78 -3.94 -3.74 16.12
C ILE A 78 -3.82 -2.47 16.97
N ALA A 79 -3.73 -1.28 16.37
CA ALA A 79 -3.71 0.00 17.11
C ALA A 79 -5.09 0.44 17.64
N ALA A 80 -6.10 -0.44 17.62
CA ALA A 80 -7.45 -0.15 18.11
C ALA A 80 -7.54 0.04 19.64
N ASP A 81 -6.46 -0.23 20.40
CA ASP A 81 -6.42 -0.14 21.87
C ASP A 81 -5.90 1.22 22.39
N GLY A 82 -6.53 2.32 21.94
CA GLY A 82 -6.61 3.57 22.72
C GLY A 82 -5.44 4.56 22.63
N GLU A 83 -4.39 4.28 21.87
CA GLU A 83 -3.37 5.28 21.52
C GLU A 83 -3.52 5.65 20.04
N VAL A 84 -3.51 6.94 19.70
CA VAL A 84 -3.62 7.43 18.31
C VAL A 84 -2.20 7.49 17.73
N PRO A 85 -1.70 6.45 17.04
CA PRO A 85 -0.41 6.54 16.38
C PRO A 85 -0.43 7.64 15.33
N ARG A 86 0.52 8.57 15.42
CA ARG A 86 0.80 9.53 14.35
C ARG A 86 1.49 8.79 13.20
N HIS A 87 0.69 8.23 12.31
CA HIS A 87 1.22 7.58 11.13
C HIS A 87 1.60 8.64 10.08
N GLN A 88 2.77 8.47 9.46
CA GLN A 88 3.16 9.29 8.31
C GLN A 88 2.42 8.87 7.04
N GLN A 89 1.98 7.61 6.99
CA GLN A 89 1.27 7.03 5.86
C GLN A 89 0.31 5.93 6.31
N VAL A 90 -0.89 5.89 5.74
CA VAL A 90 -1.87 4.80 5.90
C VAL A 90 -2.24 4.24 4.54
N SER A 91 -2.36 2.92 4.44
CA SER A 91 -2.75 2.21 3.20
C SER A 91 -4.10 1.52 3.36
N LEU A 92 -5.06 1.96 2.55
CA LEU A 92 -6.42 1.47 2.46
C LEU A 92 -6.61 0.64 1.19
N LEU A 93 -7.52 -0.32 1.24
CA LEU A 93 -7.95 -1.15 0.12
C LEU A 93 -9.47 -1.08 0.02
N MET A 94 -9.98 -0.87 -1.19
CA MET A 94 -11.40 -0.76 -1.47
C MET A 94 -11.74 -1.35 -2.84
N THR A 95 -13.00 -1.69 -3.04
CA THR A 95 -13.52 -2.29 -4.28
C THR A 95 -14.23 -1.24 -5.13
N TRP A 96 -13.96 -1.25 -6.43
CA TRP A 96 -14.69 -0.43 -7.41
C TRP A 96 -15.99 -1.14 -7.81
N PRO A 97 -17.14 -0.44 -8.01
CA PRO A 97 -17.30 1.01 -8.14
C PRO A 97 -17.68 1.78 -6.87
N ASP A 98 -18.18 1.10 -5.85
CA ASP A 98 -18.80 1.76 -4.69
C ASP A 98 -17.81 2.10 -3.57
N LEU A 99 -16.52 1.75 -3.75
CA LEU A 99 -15.44 1.95 -2.78
C LEU A 99 -15.77 1.34 -1.41
N LYS A 100 -16.41 0.17 -1.44
CA LYS A 100 -16.71 -0.63 -0.26
C LYS A 100 -15.44 -1.30 0.26
N MET A 101 -15.49 -1.74 1.51
CA MET A 101 -14.39 -2.52 2.06
C MET A 101 -14.37 -3.91 1.42
N PRO A 102 -13.19 -4.51 1.17
CA PRO A 102 -13.12 -5.82 0.55
C PRO A 102 -13.87 -6.88 1.38
N GLY A 103 -14.88 -7.50 0.75
CA GLY A 103 -15.72 -8.53 1.36
C GLY A 103 -17.08 -8.05 1.90
N ASP A 104 -17.38 -6.75 1.81
CA ASP A 104 -18.69 -6.15 2.16
C ASP A 104 -19.58 -5.92 0.92
N GLU A 105 -19.35 -6.73 -0.10
CA GLU A 105 -20.02 -6.66 -1.39
C GLU A 105 -21.36 -7.39 -1.31
N ASP A 106 -22.47 -6.63 -1.33
CA ASP A 106 -23.83 -7.20 -1.37
C ASP A 106 -24.11 -7.97 -2.67
N ALA A 107 -23.34 -7.67 -3.73
CA ALA A 107 -23.48 -8.30 -5.02
C ALA A 107 -22.47 -9.46 -5.13
N PRO A 108 -22.89 -10.68 -5.53
CA PRO A 108 -21.92 -11.64 -6.04
C PRO A 108 -21.21 -10.94 -7.19
N ALA A 109 -19.87 -10.84 -7.09
CA ALA A 109 -18.95 -10.57 -8.19
C ALA A 109 -19.65 -10.90 -9.51
N ARG A 110 -20.04 -9.89 -10.30
CA ARG A 110 -20.83 -10.11 -11.52
C ARG A 110 -20.12 -11.22 -12.31
N PHE A 111 -20.75 -12.40 -12.41
CA PHE A 111 -20.19 -13.58 -13.08
C PHE A 111 -18.92 -14.21 -12.48
N GLY A 112 -18.72 -14.10 -11.16
CA GLY A 112 -17.59 -14.75 -10.46
C GLY A 112 -16.25 -14.04 -10.62
N GLU A 113 -16.19 -12.91 -11.33
CA GLU A 113 -14.97 -12.10 -11.45
C GLU A 113 -14.81 -11.15 -10.25
N PRO A 114 -13.66 -11.17 -9.56
CA PRO A 114 -13.43 -10.27 -8.44
C PRO A 114 -13.51 -8.81 -8.91
N LEU A 115 -14.21 -7.99 -8.12
CA LEU A 115 -14.32 -6.57 -8.41
C LEU A 115 -12.93 -5.89 -8.43
N PRO A 116 -12.72 -4.88 -9.29
CA PRO A 116 -11.45 -4.20 -9.36
C PRO A 116 -11.09 -3.57 -8.01
N LEU A 117 -9.86 -3.76 -7.56
CA LEU A 117 -9.37 -3.20 -6.30
C LEU A 117 -8.67 -1.86 -6.55
N ILE A 118 -8.97 -0.90 -5.68
CA ILE A 118 -8.30 0.39 -5.61
C ILE A 118 -7.55 0.42 -4.27
N GLN A 119 -6.24 0.62 -4.32
CA GLN A 119 -5.46 0.89 -3.11
C GLN A 119 -5.28 2.39 -2.97
N VAL A 120 -5.65 2.94 -1.82
CA VAL A 120 -5.51 4.36 -1.50
C VAL A 120 -4.51 4.52 -0.37
N ASN A 121 -3.49 5.36 -0.57
CA ASN A 121 -2.52 5.71 0.45
C ASN A 121 -2.71 7.17 0.82
N LEU A 122 -2.84 7.43 2.11
CA LEU A 122 -2.95 8.77 2.69
C LEU A 122 -1.60 9.12 3.33
N GLU A 123 -0.99 10.22 2.93
CA GLU A 123 0.33 10.67 3.38
C GLU A 123 0.28 12.14 3.83
N ASN A 124 1.00 12.51 4.89
CA ASN A 124 1.17 13.91 5.31
C ASN A 124 2.46 14.52 4.75
N ASN A 125 2.39 15.77 4.28
CA ASN A 125 3.51 16.59 3.82
C ASN A 125 4.38 15.90 2.76
N PRO A 126 3.87 15.76 1.52
CA PRO A 126 4.63 15.14 0.45
C PRO A 126 5.81 16.05 0.05
N ARG A 127 7.02 15.74 0.51
CA ARG A 127 8.26 16.36 0.02
C ARG A 127 8.62 15.99 -1.42
N ARG A 128 7.69 15.43 -2.20
CA ARG A 128 7.90 14.98 -3.58
C ARG A 128 7.15 15.87 -4.55
N GLU A 129 7.85 16.26 -5.60
CA GLU A 129 7.30 17.00 -6.73
C GLU A 129 6.23 16.18 -7.45
N SER A 130 5.16 16.84 -7.90
CA SER A 130 4.01 16.18 -8.51
C SER A 130 4.34 15.63 -9.91
N LEU A 131 3.60 14.62 -10.36
CA LEU A 131 3.72 14.11 -11.74
C LEU A 131 3.45 15.21 -12.78
N ARG A 132 2.53 16.12 -12.48
CA ARG A 132 2.16 17.21 -13.39
C ARG A 132 3.30 18.20 -13.55
N THR A 133 3.95 18.59 -12.46
CA THR A 133 5.12 19.49 -12.50
C THR A 133 6.27 18.86 -13.29
N GLN A 134 6.42 17.53 -13.24
CA GLN A 134 7.44 16.80 -14.00
C GLN A 134 7.05 16.51 -15.46
N LEU A 135 5.82 16.85 -15.89
CA LEU A 135 5.30 16.48 -17.22
C LEU A 135 6.15 17.05 -18.36
N ASP A 136 6.31 18.36 -18.41
CA ASP A 136 7.10 19.04 -19.44
C ASP A 136 8.62 18.89 -19.24
N PRO A 137 9.19 19.10 -18.04
CA PRO A 137 10.63 19.07 -17.89
C PRO A 137 11.23 17.65 -17.95
N VAL A 138 10.45 16.61 -17.68
CA VAL A 138 10.95 15.23 -17.62
C VAL A 138 10.23 14.34 -18.63
N TYR A 139 8.92 14.18 -18.51
CA TYR A 139 8.22 13.10 -19.21
C TYR A 139 8.09 13.33 -20.72
N LYS A 140 7.76 14.54 -21.19
CA LYS A 140 7.67 14.84 -22.63
C LYS A 140 9.01 14.63 -23.34
N ARG A 141 10.13 14.93 -22.69
CA ARG A 141 11.48 14.73 -23.26
C ARG A 141 11.86 13.26 -23.38
N LEU A 142 11.36 12.41 -22.46
CA LEU A 142 11.65 10.98 -22.43
C LEU A 142 10.69 10.13 -23.29
N ALA A 143 9.63 10.75 -23.81
CA ALA A 143 8.59 10.09 -24.58
C ALA A 143 9.09 9.71 -25.99
N ARG A 144 9.18 8.41 -26.26
CA ARG A 144 9.48 7.94 -27.63
C ARG A 144 8.20 7.93 -28.46
N GLY A 145 8.26 8.56 -29.63
CA GLY A 145 7.12 8.65 -30.54
C GLY A 145 6.11 9.75 -30.18
N GLY A 146 6.50 10.65 -29.27
CA GLY A 146 5.72 11.84 -28.92
C GLY A 146 4.45 11.54 -28.14
N GLU A 147 3.61 12.57 -28.07
CA GLU A 147 2.29 12.56 -27.47
C GLU A 147 1.26 11.92 -28.42
N LYS A 148 0.41 11.05 -27.87
CA LYS A 148 -0.68 10.42 -28.61
C LYS A 148 -2.00 10.62 -27.89
N ALA A 149 -3.07 10.83 -28.65
CA ALA A 149 -4.41 10.82 -28.09
C ALA A 149 -4.73 9.42 -27.52
N ALA A 150 -5.34 9.40 -26.34
CA ALA A 150 -5.92 8.24 -25.70
C ALA A 150 -7.43 8.46 -25.51
N GLU A 151 -8.12 7.46 -24.96
CA GLU A 151 -9.56 7.52 -24.72
C GLU A 151 -9.93 8.53 -23.62
N ALA A 152 -11.21 8.90 -23.57
CA ALA A 152 -11.79 9.78 -22.55
C ALA A 152 -11.10 11.16 -22.39
N GLY A 153 -10.60 11.71 -23.51
CA GLY A 153 -9.99 13.04 -23.58
C GLY A 153 -8.58 13.11 -22.97
N LEU A 154 -7.94 11.97 -22.74
CA LEU A 154 -6.57 11.92 -22.21
C LEU A 154 -5.56 11.86 -23.36
N ASN A 155 -4.34 12.34 -23.09
CA ASN A 155 -3.17 12.10 -23.92
C ASN A 155 -2.22 11.14 -23.19
N MET A 156 -1.45 10.37 -23.97
CA MET A 156 -0.49 9.39 -23.48
C MET A 156 0.93 9.66 -24.00
N LEU A 157 1.91 9.46 -23.12
CA LEU A 157 3.34 9.47 -23.42
C LEU A 157 3.92 8.10 -23.06
N THR A 158 4.54 7.44 -24.03
CA THR A 158 5.26 6.18 -23.78
C THR A 158 6.72 6.50 -23.45
N LEU A 159 7.10 6.26 -22.20
CA LEU A 159 8.46 6.55 -21.73
C LEU A 159 9.43 5.47 -22.21
N SER A 160 10.64 5.91 -22.56
CA SER A 160 11.70 5.01 -23.03
C SER A 160 12.75 4.76 -21.96
N GLY A 161 12.79 3.54 -21.43
CA GLY A 161 13.88 3.08 -20.57
C GLY A 161 14.94 2.33 -21.38
N GLN A 162 16.22 2.67 -21.21
CA GLN A 162 17.34 1.96 -21.84
C GLN A 162 17.41 0.47 -21.41
N ASN A 163 16.80 0.12 -20.26
CA ASN A 163 16.71 -1.25 -19.72
C ASN A 163 15.25 -1.64 -19.36
N ALA A 164 14.27 -1.16 -20.12
CA ALA A 164 12.84 -1.22 -19.79
C ALA A 164 12.25 -2.65 -19.75
N GLN A 165 12.48 -3.38 -18.66
CA GLN A 165 11.70 -4.58 -18.33
C GLN A 165 10.22 -4.24 -18.10
N ASN A 166 9.90 -2.99 -17.76
CA ASN A 166 8.55 -2.45 -17.62
C ASN A 166 8.30 -1.39 -18.70
N ARG A 167 7.08 -1.34 -19.26
CA ARG A 167 6.66 -0.23 -20.12
C ARG A 167 5.89 0.77 -19.27
N ASP A 168 6.46 1.96 -19.16
CA ASP A 168 5.87 3.06 -18.40
C ASP A 168 5.15 4.00 -19.35
N ILE A 169 3.91 4.30 -19.02
CA ILE A 169 3.04 5.19 -19.76
C ILE A 169 2.61 6.30 -18.81
N ILE A 170 2.76 7.55 -19.24
CA ILE A 170 2.12 8.69 -18.57
C ILE A 170 0.85 9.00 -19.32
N VAL A 171 -0.28 9.05 -18.61
CA VAL A 171 -1.56 9.51 -19.15
C VAL A 171 -1.96 10.77 -18.43
N TYR A 172 -2.44 11.78 -19.17
CA TYR A 172 -2.84 13.05 -18.58
C TYR A 172 -3.93 13.76 -19.38
N ASP A 173 -4.65 14.66 -18.72
CA ASP A 173 -5.60 15.59 -19.33
C ASP A 173 -4.82 16.75 -19.95
N PRO A 174 -4.89 16.96 -21.29
CA PRO A 174 -4.19 18.04 -21.95
C PRO A 174 -4.85 19.41 -21.74
N GLU A 175 -6.12 19.47 -21.33
CA GLU A 175 -6.90 20.71 -21.24
C GLU A 175 -6.78 21.39 -19.87
N ALA A 176 -6.38 20.66 -18.83
CA ALA A 176 -6.35 21.14 -17.46
C ALA A 176 -4.94 21.11 -16.84
N ASP A 177 -4.49 22.26 -16.34
CA ASP A 177 -3.15 22.42 -15.76
C ASP A 177 -2.97 21.71 -14.43
N ASP A 178 -4.03 21.57 -13.64
CA ASP A 178 -4.13 20.74 -12.44
C ASP A 178 -4.95 19.46 -12.70
N GLY A 179 -5.10 19.11 -13.97
CA GLY A 179 -5.95 18.03 -14.46
C GLY A 179 -5.51 16.63 -14.07
N PHE A 180 -6.17 15.66 -14.69
CA PHE A 180 -5.80 14.27 -14.49
C PHE A 180 -4.39 14.00 -14.97
N ILE A 181 -3.63 13.24 -14.18
CA ILE A 181 -2.34 12.67 -14.57
C ILE A 181 -2.13 11.40 -13.75
N ALA A 182 -1.70 10.35 -14.43
CA ALA A 182 -1.34 9.08 -13.81
C ALA A 182 -0.14 8.45 -14.54
N ARG A 183 0.67 7.70 -13.78
CA ARG A 183 1.73 6.85 -14.33
C ARG A 183 1.27 5.40 -14.29
N CYS A 184 1.11 4.80 -15.46
CA CYS A 184 0.75 3.40 -15.62
C CYS A 184 2.01 2.57 -15.90
N VAL A 185 2.24 1.57 -15.05
CA VAL A 185 3.40 0.68 -15.13
C VAL A 185 2.91 -0.70 -15.52
N ARG A 186 3.35 -1.18 -16.70
CA ARG A 186 3.09 -2.56 -17.12
C ARG A 186 4.29 -3.44 -16.79
N LYS A 187 4.08 -4.44 -15.93
CA LYS A 187 5.07 -5.47 -15.63
C LYS A 187 5.09 -6.53 -16.73
N ARG A 188 6.24 -7.15 -16.99
CA ARG A 188 6.37 -8.24 -17.97
C ARG A 188 5.46 -9.44 -17.72
N SER A 189 5.17 -9.72 -16.45
CA SER A 189 4.36 -10.87 -16.03
C SER A 189 2.85 -10.62 -16.08
N THR A 190 2.42 -9.39 -16.35
CA THR A 190 1.00 -9.01 -16.35
C THR A 190 0.65 -8.26 -17.61
N ASP A 191 -0.41 -8.67 -18.30
CA ASP A 191 -0.84 -7.95 -19.51
C ASP A 191 -1.44 -6.57 -19.17
N LYS A 192 -1.98 -6.44 -17.95
CA LYS A 192 -2.57 -5.20 -17.43
C LYS A 192 -1.52 -4.31 -16.76
N ALA A 193 -1.61 -3.00 -17.01
CA ALA A 193 -0.81 -1.99 -16.32
C ALA A 193 -1.52 -1.51 -15.05
N VAL A 194 -0.75 -1.22 -14.01
CA VAL A 194 -1.26 -0.57 -12.80
C VAL A 194 -0.96 0.92 -12.90
N CYS A 195 -2.01 1.72 -12.85
CA CYS A 195 -1.94 3.18 -12.90
C CYS A 195 -1.85 3.75 -11.49
N HIS A 196 -0.94 4.70 -11.29
CA HIS A 196 -0.73 5.42 -10.05
C HIS A 196 -1.06 6.89 -10.26
N ARG A 197 -1.96 7.40 -9.43
CA ARG A 197 -2.34 8.81 -9.39
C ARG A 197 -2.16 9.38 -7.99
N SER A 198 -1.88 10.67 -7.92
CA SER A 198 -1.83 11.42 -6.67
C SER A 198 -2.59 12.73 -6.80
N ILE A 199 -3.34 13.08 -5.77
CA ILE A 199 -4.13 14.30 -5.66
C ILE A 199 -3.86 14.95 -4.29
N THR A 200 -3.90 16.28 -4.25
CA THR A 200 -3.62 17.07 -3.05
C THR A 200 -4.84 17.93 -2.75
N PRO A 201 -5.82 17.43 -1.95
CA PRO A 201 -7.06 18.17 -1.66
C PRO A 201 -6.84 19.44 -0.82
N GLY A 202 -5.65 19.64 -0.26
CA GLY A 202 -5.29 20.78 0.57
C GLY A 202 -4.75 20.38 1.94
N GLY A 203 -4.34 21.36 2.75
CA GLY A 203 -3.93 21.14 4.14
C GLY A 203 -2.68 20.26 4.34
N GLY A 204 -1.89 20.01 3.30
CA GLY A 204 -0.72 19.14 3.36
C GLY A 204 -1.02 17.63 3.29
N LEU A 205 -2.28 17.23 3.05
CA LEU A 205 -2.66 15.84 2.81
C LEU A 205 -2.41 15.46 1.35
N LEU A 206 -1.76 14.32 1.12
CA LEU A 206 -1.62 13.70 -0.19
C LEU A 206 -2.42 12.40 -0.23
N ILE A 207 -3.31 12.29 -1.21
CA ILE A 207 -4.02 11.04 -1.51
C ILE A 207 -3.36 10.43 -2.74
N ARG A 208 -2.76 9.25 -2.59
CA ARG A 208 -2.19 8.48 -3.70
C ARG A 208 -3.00 7.23 -3.89
N TYR A 209 -3.57 7.02 -5.07
CA TYR A 209 -4.32 5.80 -5.34
C TYR A 209 -3.79 5.06 -6.56
N GLN A 210 -3.97 3.75 -6.56
CA GLN A 210 -3.59 2.87 -7.66
C GLN A 210 -4.79 2.06 -8.11
N PHE A 211 -4.87 1.81 -9.42
CA PHE A 211 -6.00 1.16 -10.06
C PHE A 211 -5.56 0.46 -11.36
N ASP A 212 -6.38 -0.46 -11.86
CA ASP A 212 -6.13 -1.12 -13.14
C ASP A 212 -6.35 -0.16 -14.32
N GLN A 213 -5.48 -0.21 -15.32
CA GLN A 213 -5.59 0.61 -16.53
C GLN A 213 -6.99 0.54 -17.20
N THR A 214 -7.74 -0.55 -17.04
CA THR A 214 -9.10 -0.68 -17.57
C THR A 214 -10.08 0.37 -17.03
N LEU A 215 -9.78 1.03 -15.90
CA LEU A 215 -10.62 2.08 -15.32
C LEU A 215 -10.26 3.49 -15.83
N LEU A 216 -9.30 3.63 -16.76
CA LEU A 216 -8.96 4.93 -17.36
C LEU A 216 -10.15 5.62 -18.07
N PRO A 217 -11.04 4.92 -18.81
CA PRO A 217 -12.19 5.59 -19.42
C PRO A 217 -13.11 6.29 -18.41
N ASP A 218 -13.17 5.76 -17.19
CA ASP A 218 -13.98 6.27 -16.08
C ASP A 218 -13.20 7.19 -15.12
N TRP A 219 -12.03 7.71 -15.53
CA TRP A 219 -11.11 8.42 -14.64
C TRP A 219 -11.76 9.58 -13.85
N ARG A 220 -12.68 10.33 -14.47
CA ARG A 220 -13.40 11.44 -13.82
C ARG A 220 -14.31 10.96 -12.70
N ARG A 221 -14.96 9.82 -12.90
CA ARG A 221 -15.81 9.21 -11.88
C ARG A 221 -14.94 8.64 -10.76
N LEU A 222 -13.83 8.00 -11.12
CA LEU A 222 -12.88 7.43 -10.18
C LEU A 222 -12.27 8.49 -9.25
N ASP A 223 -11.75 9.59 -9.82
CA ASP A 223 -11.09 10.65 -9.04
C ASP A 223 -12.07 11.32 -8.06
N ARG A 224 -13.30 11.64 -8.52
CA ARG A 224 -14.36 12.18 -7.66
C ARG A 224 -14.80 11.21 -6.57
N ALA A 225 -14.97 9.93 -6.91
CA ALA A 225 -15.38 8.92 -5.94
C ALA A 225 -14.33 8.72 -4.85
N VAL A 226 -13.04 8.65 -5.22
CA VAL A 226 -11.94 8.50 -4.25
C VAL A 226 -11.85 9.72 -3.34
N GLN A 227 -11.94 10.95 -3.89
CA GLN A 227 -11.95 12.17 -3.08
C GLN A 227 -13.12 12.21 -2.11
N ALA A 228 -14.34 11.96 -2.60
CA ALA A 228 -15.54 11.94 -1.78
C ALA A 228 -15.43 10.88 -0.67
N LYS A 229 -14.97 9.67 -1.01
CA LYS A 229 -14.83 8.58 -0.05
C LYS A 229 -13.83 8.91 1.05
N VAL A 230 -12.66 9.44 0.70
CA VAL A 230 -11.67 9.88 1.71
C VAL A 230 -12.26 10.99 2.58
N GLY A 231 -13.02 11.93 2.00
CA GLY A 231 -13.73 12.97 2.75
C GLY A 231 -14.72 12.42 3.79
N THR A 232 -15.33 11.26 3.55
CA THR A 232 -16.23 10.63 4.54
C THR A 232 -15.52 10.10 5.79
N PHE A 233 -14.19 9.97 5.76
CA PHE A 233 -13.40 9.48 6.88
C PHE A 233 -12.82 10.59 7.76
N ASN A 234 -12.92 11.86 7.34
CA ASN A 234 -12.41 12.97 8.16
C ASN A 234 -13.28 13.10 9.42
N ALA A 235 -12.65 13.09 10.60
CA ALA A 235 -13.32 13.49 11.83
C ALA A 235 -13.38 15.03 11.86
N PHE A 236 -14.55 15.59 12.18
CA PHE A 236 -14.81 17.03 12.22
C PHE A 236 -13.98 17.75 13.29
#